data_AF-T0DLR2-F1
#
_entry.id   AF-T0DLR2-F1
#
_cell.length_a   1.000
_cell.length_b   1.000
_cell.length_c   1.000
_cell.angle_alpha   90.00
_cell.angle_beta   90.00
_cell.angle_gamma   90.00
#
_symmetry.space_group_name_H-M   'P 1'
#
loop_
_entity.id
_entity.type
_entity.pdbx_description
1 polymer ?
#
loop_
_entity_poly.entity_id
_entity_poly.type
_entity_poly.pdbx_seq_one_letter_code
_entity_poly.pdbx_strand_id
1 'polypeptide(L)'
;MKNKKKFLFVGARILMGATLLLAGVTPGLGLLTESQFTPEALAFINSLQDTGYLYYMIKALEIVLGTMFLLNLFVPLTAVITAPLAINILFFELFLCNSYLIAPIILIVCEFMVYLEHRILFNWLFKYQIHTHTNDLDAPDMIILSDLKEKDPKVYKSVVDSQYYHNI
;
A
#
# COMPACT_ATOMS: atom_id res chain seq x y z
N MET A 1 26.06 3.80 -9.50
CA MET A 1 24.96 2.86 -9.18
C MET A 1 23.76 3.48 -8.46
N LYS A 2 23.95 4.42 -7.51
CA LYS A 2 22.87 5.05 -6.71
C LYS A 2 21.79 5.75 -7.55
N ASN A 3 22.16 6.38 -8.67
CA ASN A 3 21.22 7.12 -9.52
C ASN A 3 20.30 6.20 -10.35
N LYS A 4 20.80 5.05 -10.83
CA LYS A 4 19.98 4.10 -11.62
C LYS A 4 18.80 3.53 -10.81
N LYS A 5 19.01 3.24 -9.52
CA LYS A 5 17.95 2.76 -8.62
C LYS A 5 16.85 3.79 -8.43
N LYS A 6 17.21 5.07 -8.29
CA LYS A 6 16.24 6.18 -8.19
C LYS A 6 15.38 6.32 -9.43
N PHE A 7 15.97 6.28 -10.63
CA PHE A 7 15.21 6.35 -11.88
C PHE A 7 14.26 5.16 -12.04
N LEU A 8 14.72 3.96 -11.70
CA LEU A 8 13.91 2.74 -11.76
C LEU A 8 12.69 2.82 -10.82
N PHE A 9 12.88 3.31 -9.59
CA PHE A 9 11.80 3.52 -8.64
C PHE A 9 10.78 4.57 -9.12
N VAL A 10 11.26 5.71 -9.62
CA VAL A 10 10.39 6.76 -10.16
C VAL A 10 9.58 6.23 -11.35
N GLY A 11 10.21 5.44 -12.22
CA GLY A 11 9.53 4.77 -13.33
C GLY A 11 8.42 3.80 -12.86
N ALA A 12 8.74 2.91 -11.91
CA ALA A 12 7.77 1.97 -11.35
C ALA A 12 6.57 2.70 -10.70
N ARG A 13 6.84 3.75 -9.92
CA ARG A 13 5.81 4.57 -9.28
C ARG A 13 4.89 5.24 -10.31
N ILE A 14 5.46 5.87 -11.34
CA ILE A 14 4.70 6.55 -12.39
C ILE A 14 3.85 5.53 -13.16
N LEU A 15 4.43 4.39 -13.50
CA LEU A 15 3.74 3.34 -14.25
C LEU A 15 2.57 2.76 -13.45
N MET A 16 2.77 2.54 -12.15
CA MET A 16 1.72 2.03 -11.25
C MET A 16 0.60 3.05 -11.08
N GLY A 17 0.96 4.32 -10.84
CA GLY A 17 0.00 5.42 -10.71
C GLY A 17 -0.82 5.63 -11.99
N ALA A 18 -0.16 5.58 -13.16
CA ALA A 18 -0.82 5.70 -14.45
C ALA A 18 -1.78 4.54 -14.72
N THR A 19 -1.33 3.29 -14.48
CA THR A 19 -2.16 2.10 -14.70
C THR A 19 -3.42 2.12 -13.83
N LEU A 20 -3.29 2.42 -12.53
CA LEU A 20 -4.43 2.51 -11.61
C LEU A 20 -5.38 3.65 -12.00
N LEU A 21 -4.84 4.83 -12.30
CA LEU A 21 -5.66 5.98 -12.66
C LEU A 21 -6.45 5.72 -13.96
N LEU A 22 -5.81 5.12 -14.96
CA LEU A 22 -6.47 4.71 -16.20
C LEU A 22 -7.56 3.66 -15.91
N ALA A 23 -7.28 2.64 -15.11
CA ALA A 23 -8.26 1.60 -14.75
C ALA A 23 -9.49 2.15 -14.02
N GLY A 24 -9.31 3.20 -13.21
CA GLY A 24 -10.38 3.85 -12.47
C GLY A 24 -11.23 4.81 -13.32
N VAL A 25 -10.60 5.57 -14.23
CA VAL A 25 -11.28 6.58 -15.05
C VAL A 25 -11.94 5.98 -16.30
N THR A 26 -11.32 4.98 -16.93
CA THR A 26 -11.79 4.35 -18.19
C THR A 26 -13.27 3.93 -18.16
N PRO A 27 -13.79 3.28 -17.10
CA PRO A 27 -15.19 2.89 -17.04
C PRO A 27 -16.15 4.08 -16.99
N GLY A 28 -15.80 5.15 -16.27
CA GLY A 28 -16.61 6.37 -16.21
C GLY A 28 -16.67 7.13 -17.53
N LEU A 29 -15.71 6.89 -18.42
CA LEU A 29 -15.69 7.43 -19.79
C LEU A 29 -16.40 6.52 -20.81
N GLY A 30 -16.94 5.37 -20.38
CA GLY A 30 -17.57 4.40 -21.29
C GLY A 30 -16.59 3.74 -22.26
N LEU A 31 -15.29 3.73 -21.95
CA LEU A 31 -14.23 3.20 -22.82
C LEU A 31 -13.99 1.70 -22.63
N LEU A 32 -14.70 1.05 -21.70
CA LEU A 32 -14.65 -0.40 -21.53
C LEU A 32 -15.44 -1.08 -22.66
N THR A 33 -14.78 -2.00 -23.37
CA THR A 33 -15.45 -2.88 -24.31
C THR A 33 -15.71 -4.24 -23.66
N GLU A 34 -16.96 -4.67 -23.65
CA GLU A 34 -17.37 -5.95 -23.04
C GLU A 34 -16.66 -7.16 -23.66
N SER A 35 -16.20 -7.03 -24.91
CA SER A 35 -15.43 -8.05 -25.62
C SER A 35 -14.08 -8.41 -24.96
N GLN A 36 -13.62 -7.60 -24.00
CA GLN A 36 -12.37 -7.84 -23.27
C GLN A 36 -12.54 -8.82 -22.11
N PHE A 37 -13.78 -9.13 -21.71
CA PHE A 37 -14.08 -9.97 -20.54
C PHE A 37 -14.75 -11.27 -20.96
N THR A 38 -14.48 -12.33 -20.21
CA THR A 38 -15.26 -13.57 -20.28
C THR A 38 -16.69 -13.33 -19.78
N PRO A 39 -17.66 -14.21 -20.13
CA PRO A 39 -19.02 -14.11 -19.62
C PRO A 39 -19.10 -14.10 -18.08
N GLU A 40 -18.26 -14.88 -17.41
CA GLU A 40 -18.21 -14.97 -15.95
C GLU A 40 -17.67 -13.69 -15.32
N ALA A 41 -16.60 -13.12 -15.90
CA ALA A 41 -16.04 -11.84 -15.47
C ALA A 41 -17.04 -10.71 -15.65
N LEU A 42 -17.75 -10.68 -16.77
CA LEU A 42 -18.78 -9.67 -17.05
C LEU A 42 -19.94 -9.79 -16.06
N ALA A 43 -20.43 -11.01 -15.79
CA ALA A 43 -21.48 -11.25 -14.81
C ALA A 43 -21.09 -10.76 -13.40
N PHE A 44 -19.84 -11.00 -12.99
CA PHE A 44 -19.32 -10.48 -11.73
C PHE A 44 -19.30 -8.95 -11.72
N ILE A 45 -18.72 -8.31 -12.75
CA ILE A 45 -18.67 -6.84 -12.85
C ILE A 45 -20.08 -6.23 -12.79
N ASN A 46 -21.03 -6.77 -13.57
CA ASN A 46 -22.41 -6.29 -13.59
C ASN A 46 -23.06 -6.40 -12.21
N SER A 47 -22.86 -7.53 -11.50
CA SER A 47 -23.38 -7.68 -10.13
C SER A 47 -22.82 -6.64 -9.15
N LEU A 48 -21.54 -6.26 -9.29
CA LEU A 48 -20.92 -5.23 -8.47
C LEU A 48 -21.45 -3.82 -8.82
N GLN A 49 -21.74 -3.58 -10.10
CA GLN A 49 -22.35 -2.32 -10.55
C GLN A 49 -23.79 -2.18 -10.05
N ASP A 50 -24.59 -3.23 -10.17
CA ASP A 50 -25.99 -3.28 -9.73
C ASP A 50 -26.13 -3.09 -8.21
N THR A 51 -25.19 -3.64 -7.44
CA THR A 51 -25.15 -3.44 -5.98
C THR A 51 -24.67 -2.05 -5.56
N GLY A 52 -24.00 -1.31 -6.45
CA GLY A 52 -23.73 0.12 -6.30
C GLY A 52 -22.73 0.55 -5.23
N TYR A 53 -22.15 -0.38 -4.46
CA TYR A 53 -21.17 -0.06 -3.41
C TYR A 53 -19.76 -0.45 -3.83
N LEU A 54 -19.50 -1.74 -4.00
CA LEU A 54 -18.13 -2.26 -4.10
C LEU A 54 -17.44 -1.82 -5.39
N TYR A 55 -18.17 -1.80 -6.51
CA TYR A 55 -17.63 -1.36 -7.79
C TYR A 55 -17.13 0.09 -7.73
N TYR A 56 -17.98 1.01 -7.29
CA TYR A 56 -17.63 2.43 -7.22
C TYR A 56 -16.58 2.71 -6.16
N MET A 57 -16.58 1.98 -5.04
CA MET A 57 -15.53 2.07 -4.03
C MET A 57 -14.16 1.69 -4.61
N ILE A 58 -14.07 0.57 -5.34
CA ILE A 58 -12.83 0.12 -6.01
C ILE A 58 -12.36 1.18 -7.01
N LYS A 59 -13.26 1.71 -7.84
CA LYS A 59 -12.90 2.74 -8.84
C LYS A 59 -12.45 4.05 -8.22
N ALA A 60 -13.09 4.49 -7.13
CA ALA A 60 -12.65 5.64 -6.37
C ALA A 60 -11.24 5.43 -5.78
N LEU A 61 -10.97 4.25 -5.21
CA LEU A 61 -9.65 3.90 -4.68
C LEU A 61 -8.58 3.89 -5.78
N GLU A 62 -8.85 3.30 -6.94
CA GLU A 62 -7.93 3.30 -8.09
C GLU A 62 -7.56 4.73 -8.53
N ILE A 63 -8.54 5.63 -8.59
CA ILE A 63 -8.31 7.04 -8.96
C ILE A 63 -7.48 7.76 -7.89
N VAL A 64 -7.85 7.63 -6.61
CA VAL A 64 -7.17 8.31 -5.50
C VAL A 64 -5.74 7.81 -5.37
N LEU A 65 -5.54 6.49 -5.29
CA LEU A 65 -4.22 5.87 -5.13
C LEU A 65 -3.34 6.12 -6.37
N GLY A 66 -3.91 6.02 -7.58
CA GLY A 66 -3.23 6.35 -8.82
C GLY A 66 -2.72 7.79 -8.83
N THR A 67 -3.56 8.73 -8.42
CA THR A 67 -3.20 10.16 -8.30
C THR A 67 -2.12 10.38 -7.24
N MET A 68 -2.25 9.76 -6.07
CA MET A 68 -1.25 9.85 -5.00
C MET A 68 0.11 9.32 -5.45
N PHE A 69 0.13 8.20 -6.18
CA PHE A 69 1.36 7.69 -6.77
C PHE A 69 1.95 8.64 -7.79
N LEU A 70 1.18 9.29 -8.66
CA LEU A 70 1.70 10.24 -9.65
C LEU A 70 2.25 11.52 -8.99
N LEU A 71 1.54 12.06 -8.00
CA LEU A 71 1.92 13.26 -7.26
C LEU A 71 3.03 13.04 -6.23
N ASN A 72 3.48 11.80 -6.05
CA ASN A 72 4.49 11.42 -5.04
C ASN A 72 4.02 11.69 -3.60
N LEU A 73 2.71 11.57 -3.36
CA LEU A 73 2.09 11.87 -2.09
C LEU A 73 1.90 10.59 -1.27
N PHE A 74 2.37 10.60 -0.01
CA PHE A 74 2.26 9.50 0.96
C PHE A 74 2.59 8.11 0.39
N VAL A 75 3.65 7.98 -0.41
CA VAL A 75 3.98 6.74 -1.15
C VAL A 75 3.92 5.45 -0.31
N PRO A 76 4.48 5.38 0.92
CA PRO A 76 4.39 4.15 1.73
C PRO A 76 2.94 3.81 2.12
N LEU A 77 2.12 4.80 2.45
CA LEU A 77 0.70 4.58 2.77
C LEU A 77 -0.06 4.10 1.54
N THR A 78 0.17 4.75 0.39
CA THR A 78 -0.46 4.40 -0.88
C THR A 78 -0.14 2.95 -1.25
N ALA A 79 1.11 2.51 -1.07
CA ALA A 79 1.53 1.12 -1.29
C ALA A 79 0.78 0.13 -0.39
N VAL A 80 0.66 0.40 0.92
CA VAL A 80 -0.09 -0.48 1.84
C VAL A 80 -1.54 -0.67 1.42
N ILE A 81 -2.21 0.41 1.01
CA ILE A 81 -3.62 0.34 0.57
C ILE A 81 -3.73 -0.34 -0.80
N THR A 82 -2.74 -0.11 -1.67
CA THR A 82 -2.70 -0.69 -3.02
C THR A 82 -2.42 -2.19 -3.00
N ALA A 83 -1.65 -2.70 -2.03
CA ALA A 83 -1.30 -4.11 -1.94
C ALA A 83 -2.52 -5.07 -2.00
N PRO A 84 -3.54 -4.96 -1.12
CA PRO A 84 -4.72 -5.83 -1.20
C PRO A 84 -5.55 -5.58 -2.47
N LEU A 85 -5.57 -4.35 -2.99
CA LEU A 85 -6.26 -4.00 -4.23
C LEU A 85 -5.61 -4.67 -5.44
N ALA A 86 -4.28 -4.59 -5.56
CA ALA A 86 -3.51 -5.19 -6.64
C ALA A 86 -3.61 -6.72 -6.64
N ILE A 87 -3.63 -7.34 -5.46
CA ILE A 87 -3.88 -8.79 -5.31
C ILE A 87 -5.29 -9.14 -5.79
N ASN A 88 -6.29 -8.33 -5.46
CA ASN A 88 -7.66 -8.56 -5.93
C ASN A 88 -7.76 -8.47 -7.47
N ILE A 89 -7.12 -7.46 -8.09
CA ILE A 89 -7.05 -7.32 -9.55
C ILE A 89 -6.38 -8.54 -10.18
N LEU A 90 -5.26 -9.02 -9.60
CA LEU A 90 -4.58 -10.22 -10.06
C LEU A 90 -5.50 -11.45 -9.99
N PHE A 91 -6.25 -11.63 -8.90
CA PHE A 91 -7.17 -12.76 -8.75
C PHE A 91 -8.37 -12.68 -9.69
N PHE A 92 -8.92 -11.49 -9.90
CA PHE A 92 -9.98 -11.28 -10.89
C PHE A 92 -9.50 -11.68 -12.29
N GLU A 93 -8.31 -11.24 -12.68
CA GLU A 93 -7.72 -11.59 -13.98
C GLU A 93 -7.38 -13.08 -14.10
N LEU A 94 -6.84 -13.67 -13.04
CA LEU A 94 -6.43 -15.08 -13.01
C LEU A 94 -7.61 -16.06 -13.03
N PHE A 95 -8.69 -15.76 -12.29
CA PHE A 95 -9.80 -16.70 -12.10
C PHE A 95 -11.02 -16.42 -12.96
N LEU A 96 -11.28 -15.16 -13.30
CA LEU A 96 -12.49 -14.77 -14.04
C LEU A 96 -12.17 -14.39 -15.48
N CYS A 97 -11.25 -13.45 -15.70
CA CYS A 97 -11.03 -12.87 -17.03
C CYS A 97 -10.21 -13.79 -17.95
N ASN A 98 -9.26 -14.56 -17.40
CA ASN A 98 -8.34 -15.43 -18.15
C ASN A 98 -7.65 -14.72 -19.33
N SER A 99 -7.42 -13.41 -19.18
CA SER A 99 -6.84 -12.53 -20.19
C SER A 99 -5.31 -12.53 -20.09
N TYR A 100 -4.66 -11.72 -20.93
CA TYR A 100 -3.22 -11.50 -20.86
C TYR A 100 -2.88 -10.82 -19.52
N LEU A 101 -2.43 -11.61 -18.53
CA LEU A 101 -2.04 -11.22 -17.16
C LEU A 101 -0.91 -10.17 -17.06
N ILE A 102 -0.57 -9.50 -18.15
CA ILE A 102 0.54 -8.56 -18.28
C ILE A 102 0.34 -7.38 -17.33
N ALA A 103 -0.81 -6.71 -17.37
CA ALA A 103 -1.09 -5.54 -16.52
C ALA A 103 -1.03 -5.85 -15.01
N PRO A 104 -1.74 -6.88 -14.48
CA PRO A 104 -1.67 -7.19 -13.05
C PRO A 104 -0.28 -7.67 -12.62
N ILE A 105 0.45 -8.41 -13.46
CA ILE A 105 1.83 -8.81 -13.15
C ILE A 105 2.73 -7.57 -13.04
N ILE A 106 2.63 -6.62 -13.96
CA ILE A 106 3.40 -5.39 -13.92
C ILE A 106 3.08 -4.59 -12.64
N LEU A 107 1.81 -4.48 -12.26
CA LEU A 107 1.39 -3.83 -11.02
C LEU A 107 2.05 -4.48 -9.80
N ILE A 108 2.00 -5.82 -9.69
CA ILE A 108 2.61 -6.56 -8.56
C ILE A 108 4.12 -6.37 -8.52
N VAL A 109 4.80 -6.40 -9.67
CA VAL A 109 6.25 -6.17 -9.74
C VAL A 109 6.59 -4.75 -9.31
N CYS A 110 5.84 -3.74 -9.78
CA CYS A 110 6.05 -2.35 -9.37
C CYS A 110 5.79 -2.13 -7.88
N GLU A 111 4.72 -2.73 -7.35
CA GLU A 111 4.38 -2.69 -5.93
C GLU A 111 5.50 -3.30 -5.08
N PHE A 112 6.01 -4.47 -5.49
CA PHE A 112 7.13 -5.11 -4.82
C PHE A 112 8.41 -4.26 -4.85
N MET A 113 8.68 -3.57 -5.96
CA MET A 113 9.82 -2.65 -6.05
C MET A 113 9.67 -1.44 -5.13
N VAL A 114 8.47 -0.86 -5.01
CA VAL A 114 8.18 0.23 -4.07
C VAL A 114 8.36 -0.26 -2.63
N TYR A 115 7.89 -1.48 -2.34
CA TYR A 115 8.08 -2.13 -1.05
C TYR A 115 9.56 -2.27 -0.68
N LEU A 116 10.38 -2.81 -1.58
CA LEU A 116 11.80 -3.02 -1.33
C LEU A 116 12.57 -1.73 -1.01
N GLU A 117 12.21 -0.62 -1.65
CA GLU A 117 12.83 0.70 -1.40
C GLU A 117 12.44 1.24 -0.01
N HIS A 118 11.18 1.04 0.41
CA HIS A 118 10.66 1.56 1.68
C HIS A 118 10.59 0.52 2.80
N ARG A 119 11.19 -0.67 2.64
CA ARG A 119 11.09 -1.80 3.58
C ARG A 119 11.33 -1.45 5.05
N ILE A 120 12.24 -0.52 5.33
CA ILE A 120 12.54 -0.07 6.70
C ILE A 120 11.32 0.67 7.29
N LEU A 121 10.63 1.48 6.48
CA LEU A 121 9.40 2.15 6.86
C LEU A 121 8.20 1.20 6.91
N PHE A 122 8.32 -0.07 6.50
CA PHE A 122 7.28 -1.08 6.70
C PHE A 122 7.53 -1.94 7.93
N ASN A 123 8.69 -1.83 8.59
CA ASN A 123 8.97 -2.60 9.79
C ASN A 123 7.96 -2.35 10.91
N TRP A 124 7.37 -1.16 11.02
CA TRP A 124 6.32 -0.89 12.03
C TRP A 124 5.05 -1.70 11.80
N LEU A 125 4.78 -2.14 10.56
CA LEU A 125 3.61 -2.98 10.25
C LEU A 125 3.76 -4.38 10.85
N PHE A 126 4.99 -4.86 11.00
CA PHE A 126 5.31 -6.22 11.46
C PHE A 126 5.99 -6.26 12.83
N LYS A 127 6.50 -5.14 13.32
CA LYS A 127 7.16 -5.00 14.62
C LYS A 127 6.22 -4.26 15.56
N TYR A 128 5.89 -4.93 16.64
CA TYR A 128 5.09 -4.39 17.72
C TYR A 128 5.79 -3.14 18.29
N GLN A 129 5.17 -1.96 18.16
CA GLN A 129 5.76 -0.69 18.61
C GLN A 129 5.64 -0.48 20.12
N ILE A 130 4.83 -1.29 20.79
CA ILE A 130 4.51 -1.15 22.21
C ILE A 130 4.50 -2.54 22.82
N HIS A 131 5.52 -2.98 23.55
CA HIS A 131 5.52 -4.28 24.24
C HIS A 131 4.36 -4.37 25.25
N THR A 132 3.16 -4.70 24.79
CA THR A 132 2.00 -5.05 25.60
C THR A 132 1.40 -6.31 25.05
N HIS A 133 1.04 -7.21 25.94
CA HIS A 133 0.29 -8.40 25.56
C HIS A 133 -1.06 -7.96 24.97
N THR A 134 -1.55 -8.58 23.90
CA THR A 134 -2.76 -8.13 23.17
C THR A 134 -4.04 -8.12 24.01
N ASN A 135 -4.03 -8.78 25.17
CA ASN A 135 -5.14 -8.84 26.13
C ASN A 135 -4.82 -8.11 27.45
N ASP A 136 -3.73 -7.33 27.49
CA ASP A 136 -3.42 -6.53 28.67
C ASP A 136 -4.37 -5.33 28.73
N LEU A 137 -5.05 -5.17 29.86
CA LEU A 137 -5.92 -4.01 30.11
C LEU A 137 -5.14 -2.84 30.70
N ASP A 138 -3.92 -3.12 31.17
CA ASP A 138 -3.04 -2.12 31.73
C ASP A 138 -2.36 -1.33 30.63
N ALA A 139 -2.25 -0.01 30.85
CA ALA A 139 -1.54 0.85 29.92
C ALA A 139 -0.09 0.37 29.79
N PRO A 140 0.49 0.41 28.57
CA PRO A 140 1.90 0.10 28.40
C PRO A 140 2.74 0.95 29.34
N ASP A 141 3.76 0.35 29.96
CA ASP A 141 4.80 1.10 30.66
C ASP A 141 5.58 1.94 29.63
N MET A 142 5.08 3.13 29.33
CA MET A 142 5.74 4.10 28.46
C MET A 142 6.66 4.99 29.28
N ILE A 143 7.94 4.96 28.97
CA ILE A 143 8.91 5.92 29.49
C ILE A 143 8.87 7.16 28.61
N ILE A 144 8.25 8.24 29.11
CA ILE A 144 8.36 9.55 28.48
C ILE A 144 9.74 10.14 28.80
N LEU A 145 10.60 10.24 27.78
CA LEU A 145 12.00 10.66 27.97
C LEU A 145 12.15 12.12 28.44
N SER A 146 11.20 13.00 28.11
CA SER A 146 11.19 14.37 28.65
C SER A 146 11.02 14.36 30.15
N ASP A 147 10.07 13.57 30.64
CA ASP A 147 9.70 13.49 32.04
C ASP A 147 10.80 12.76 32.83
N LEU A 148 11.41 11.73 32.24
CA LEU A 148 12.55 11.04 32.82
C LEU A 148 13.79 11.95 32.93
N LYS A 149 14.03 12.81 31.93
CA LYS A 149 15.14 13.78 31.96
C LYS A 149 14.99 14.78 33.09
N GLU A 150 13.76 15.20 33.39
CA GLU A 150 13.46 16.12 34.47
C GLU A 150 13.52 15.44 35.85
N LYS A 151 13.02 14.21 35.94
CA LYS A 151 12.86 13.49 37.20
C LYS A 151 14.12 12.73 37.64
N ASP A 152 14.84 12.11 36.71
CA ASP A 152 16.12 11.44 36.97
C ASP A 152 17.08 11.54 35.75
N PRO A 153 17.92 12.59 35.71
CA PRO A 153 18.87 12.83 34.62
C PRO A 153 19.91 11.72 34.43
N LYS A 154 20.23 10.95 35.48
CA LYS A 154 21.24 9.89 35.40
C LYS A 154 20.66 8.67 34.69
N VAL A 155 19.43 8.29 35.04
CA VAL A 155 18.72 7.20 34.39
C VAL A 155 18.41 7.57 32.94
N TYR A 156 17.98 8.81 32.66
CA TYR A 156 17.80 9.31 31.29
C TYR A 156 19.06 9.08 30.43
N LYS A 157 20.22 9.46 30.94
CA LYS A 157 21.49 9.32 30.22
C LYS A 157 21.82 7.84 29.94
N SER A 158 21.59 6.96 30.91
CA SER A 158 21.80 5.52 30.74
C SER A 158 20.88 4.87 29.69
N VAL A 159 19.64 5.36 29.57
CA VAL A 159 18.65 4.86 28.60
C VAL A 159 19.01 5.34 27.20
N VAL A 160 19.35 6.62 27.04
CA VAL A 160 19.76 7.22 25.75
C VAL A 160 21.07 6.63 25.23
N ASP A 161 22.03 6.38 26.14
CA ASP A 161 23.32 5.78 25.81
C ASP A 161 23.23 4.24 25.62
N SER A 162 22.06 3.63 25.86
CA SER A 162 21.87 2.20 25.65
C SER A 162 21.86 1.87 24.15
N GLN A 163 22.47 0.73 23.82
CA GLN A 163 22.51 0.20 22.45
C GLN A 163 21.10 -0.06 21.87
N TYR A 164 20.08 -0.15 22.73
CA TYR A 164 18.69 -0.36 22.33
C TYR A 164 18.04 0.91 21.81
N TYR A 165 18.33 2.09 22.39
CA TYR A 165 17.77 3.37 21.94
C TYR A 165 18.16 3.74 20.50
N HIS A 166 19.36 3.39 20.09
CA HIS A 166 19.86 3.66 18.74
C HIS A 166 19.34 2.66 17.67
N ASN A 167 18.61 1.62 18.09
CA ASN A 167 18.08 0.55 17.23
C ASN A 167 16.53 0.50 17.21
N ILE A 168 15.87 1.51 17.79
CA ILE A 168 14.42 1.74 17.67
C ILE A 168 14.16 2.57 16.41
#